data_AF-A0AAE1KZ67-F1
#
_entry.id   AF-A0AAE1KZ67-F1
#
_cell.length_a   1.000
_cell.length_b   1.000
_cell.length_c   1.000
_cell.angle_alpha   90.00
_cell.angle_beta   90.00
_cell.angle_gamma   90.00
#
_symmetry.space_group_name_H-M   'P 1'
#
loop_
_entity.id
_entity.type
_entity.pdbx_description
1 polymer ?
#
loop_
_entity_poly.entity_id
_entity_poly.type
_entity_poly.pdbx_seq_one_letter_code
_entity_poly.pdbx_strand_id
1 'polypeptide(L)'
;MESQGGHYKGHFPMGLIGGLKPAPSEFKYTRFFKRDVETPNEVKVSVHEGHLSEEDLCPPDPAPHLAWVTHLRHYMAPGVKRIPVRYGKVRGTLFLPQGPGPFPGVVDMFGTAGGLLEYRSAQLASRGFASLALAFFGYDDLPKSLEEFNITYFEEAVEFLLKH
;
A
#
# COMPACT_ATOMS: atom_id res chain seq x y z
N MET A 1 12.07 -22.98 15.07
CA MET A 1 11.72 -22.48 16.42
C MET A 1 10.49 -21.58 16.27
N GLU A 2 9.54 -21.64 17.19
CA GLU A 2 8.29 -20.87 17.12
C GLU A 2 8.26 -19.70 18.12
N SER A 3 7.40 -18.71 17.90
CA SER A 3 7.22 -17.62 18.85
C SER A 3 6.58 -18.12 20.15
N GLN A 4 7.18 -17.77 21.29
CA GLN A 4 6.69 -18.18 22.61
C GLN A 4 5.68 -17.17 23.21
N GLY A 5 5.61 -15.94 22.70
CA GLY A 5 4.75 -14.88 23.23
C GLY A 5 4.96 -13.51 22.56
N GLY A 6 4.28 -12.49 23.08
CA GLY A 6 4.28 -11.13 22.53
C GLY A 6 3.09 -10.88 21.59
N HIS A 7 3.31 -10.13 20.51
CA HIS A 7 2.25 -9.77 19.55
C HIS A 7 1.66 -10.94 18.76
N TYR A 8 2.36 -12.08 18.71
CA TYR A 8 1.87 -13.33 18.15
C TYR A 8 2.57 -14.53 18.83
N LYS A 9 1.94 -15.71 18.79
CA LYS A 9 2.48 -16.97 19.33
C LYS A 9 2.40 -18.08 18.27
N GLY A 10 3.33 -19.04 18.31
CA GLY A 10 3.36 -20.20 17.42
C GLY A 10 4.08 -19.94 16.08
N HIS A 11 3.83 -20.81 15.11
CA HIS A 11 4.48 -20.78 13.80
C HIS A 11 3.77 -19.83 12.82
N PHE A 12 4.18 -18.57 12.82
CA PHE A 12 3.73 -17.58 11.85
C PHE A 12 4.93 -16.81 11.28
N PRO A 13 5.50 -17.23 10.13
CA PRO A 13 6.71 -16.62 9.57
C PRO A 13 6.61 -15.11 9.31
N MET A 14 5.40 -14.61 8.99
CA MET A 14 5.14 -13.19 8.77
C MET A 14 4.63 -12.47 10.03
N GLY A 15 4.70 -13.09 11.21
CA GLY A 15 4.11 -12.56 12.45
C GLY A 15 4.64 -11.20 12.88
N LEU A 16 5.92 -10.92 12.64
CA LEU A 16 6.51 -9.61 12.91
C LEU A 16 5.90 -8.47 12.09
N ILE A 17 5.36 -8.76 10.90
CA ILE A 17 4.77 -7.76 10.00
C ILE A 17 3.25 -7.80 10.08
N GLY A 18 2.66 -9.00 10.05
CA GLY A 18 1.22 -9.19 10.13
C GLY A 18 0.64 -8.86 11.51
N GLY A 19 1.47 -8.87 12.56
CA GLY A 19 1.10 -8.50 13.93
C GLY A 19 1.44 -7.07 14.32
N LEU A 20 1.88 -6.21 13.39
CA LEU A 20 2.18 -4.80 13.68
C LEU A 20 0.95 -4.07 14.20
N LYS A 21 1.17 -3.21 15.18
CA LYS A 21 0.19 -2.28 15.75
C LYS A 21 0.72 -0.85 15.65
N PRO A 22 -0.16 0.17 15.66
CA PRO A 22 0.27 1.54 15.89
C PRO A 22 1.12 1.62 17.17
N ALA A 23 2.13 2.51 17.17
CA ALA A 23 2.95 2.74 18.35
C ALA A 23 2.09 3.21 19.54
N PRO A 24 2.53 3.03 20.80
CA PRO A 24 1.77 3.46 21.98
C PRO A 24 1.34 4.94 21.97
N SER A 25 2.14 5.80 21.35
CA SER A 25 1.88 7.23 21.19
C SER A 25 0.89 7.57 20.07
N GLU A 26 0.59 6.62 19.19
CA GLU A 26 -0.28 6.81 18.04
C GLU A 26 -1.75 6.56 18.38
N PHE A 27 -2.65 7.21 17.65
CA PHE A 27 -4.07 6.99 17.85
C PHE A 27 -4.43 5.53 17.53
N LYS A 28 -5.17 4.87 18.44
CA LYS A 28 -5.48 3.43 18.38
C LYS A 28 -6.15 2.97 17.09
N TYR A 29 -6.89 3.85 16.42
CA TYR A 29 -7.60 3.54 15.16
C TYR A 29 -6.87 4.08 13.92
N THR A 30 -5.60 4.44 14.06
CA THR A 30 -4.76 4.83 12.94
C THR A 30 -4.63 3.67 11.97
N ARG A 31 -5.03 3.91 10.72
CA ARG A 31 -4.90 2.93 9.66
C ARG A 31 -3.55 3.09 8.99
N PHE A 32 -2.81 1.99 8.90
CA PHE A 32 -1.62 1.94 8.06
C PHE A 32 -1.99 2.19 6.59
N PHE A 33 -1.37 3.20 5.99
CA PHE A 33 -1.70 3.65 4.66
C PHE A 33 -0.43 4.06 3.89
N LYS A 34 -0.21 3.47 2.72
CA LYS A 34 0.89 3.86 1.82
C LYS A 34 0.39 4.91 0.82
N ARG A 35 0.91 6.14 0.93
CA ARG A 35 0.58 7.25 0.03
C ARG A 35 1.39 7.20 -1.26
N ASP A 36 2.70 7.29 -1.13
CA ASP A 36 3.63 7.23 -2.25
C ASP A 36 4.13 5.79 -2.42
N VAL A 37 3.82 5.18 -3.56
CA VAL A 37 4.15 3.80 -3.89
C VAL A 37 5.56 3.63 -4.45
N GLU A 38 6.21 4.73 -4.86
CA GLU A 38 7.55 4.73 -5.45
C GLU A 38 8.64 4.58 -4.37
N THR A 39 8.33 5.02 -3.14
CA THR A 39 9.20 4.81 -1.98
C THR A 39 8.90 3.47 -1.28
N PRO A 40 9.92 2.73 -0.78
CA PRO A 40 9.67 1.58 0.07
C PRO A 40 9.18 2.01 1.47
N ASN A 41 8.64 1.05 2.22
CA ASN A 41 8.52 1.20 3.67
C ASN A 41 9.73 0.55 4.34
N GLU A 42 10.28 1.22 5.33
CA GLU A 42 11.39 0.72 6.12
C GLU A 42 10.86 -0.04 7.34
N VAL A 43 11.31 -1.28 7.50
CA VAL A 43 10.99 -2.10 8.68
C VAL A 43 12.30 -2.41 9.40
N LYS A 44 12.53 -1.74 10.52
CA LYS A 44 13.66 -2.07 11.40
C LYS A 44 13.32 -3.34 12.19
N VAL A 45 14.18 -4.34 12.09
CA VAL A 45 14.10 -5.58 12.87
C VAL A 45 15.29 -5.61 13.81
N SER A 46 15.02 -5.70 15.11
CA SER A 46 16.05 -5.77 16.15
C SER A 46 15.93 -7.07 16.96
N VAL A 47 17.07 -7.55 17.41
CA VAL A 47 17.18 -8.68 18.34
C VAL A 47 17.68 -8.15 19.67
N HIS A 48 17.03 -8.52 20.75
CA HIS A 48 17.36 -8.11 22.11
C HIS A 48 17.69 -9.32 22.96
N GLU A 49 18.46 -9.10 24.03
CA GLU A 49 18.76 -10.13 25.01
C GLU A 49 17.59 -10.32 25.98
N GLY A 50 17.21 -11.58 26.23
CA GLY A 50 16.14 -11.92 27.18
C GLY A 50 14.71 -11.67 26.67
N HIS A 51 13.75 -11.68 27.60
CA HIS A 51 12.34 -11.39 27.32
C HIS A 51 12.00 -10.00 27.86
N LEU A 52 11.85 -9.04 26.95
CA LEU A 52 11.57 -7.65 27.26
C LEU A 52 10.07 -7.35 27.13
N SER A 53 9.59 -6.43 27.96
CA SER A 53 8.26 -5.85 27.85
C SER A 53 8.23 -4.71 26.81
N GLU A 54 7.03 -4.24 26.48
CA GLU A 54 6.88 -3.06 25.62
C GLU A 54 7.47 -1.79 26.26
N GLU A 55 7.45 -1.70 27.59
CA GLU A 55 8.00 -0.60 28.38
C GLU A 55 9.53 -0.55 28.30
N ASP A 56 10.19 -1.70 28.13
CA ASP A 56 11.65 -1.80 27.95
C ASP A 56 12.10 -1.42 26.52
N LEU A 57 11.20 -1.60 25.53
CA LEU A 57 11.48 -1.41 24.11
C LEU A 57 11.06 -0.03 23.58
N CYS A 58 10.04 0.58 24.18
CA CYS A 58 9.50 1.90 23.82
C CYS A 58 9.70 3.04 24.87
N PRO A 59 10.77 3.08 25.71
CA PRO A 59 11.03 4.22 26.60
C PRO A 59 11.87 5.31 25.90
N PRO A 60 12.15 6.46 26.57
CA PRO A 60 13.08 7.47 26.07
C PRO A 60 14.51 6.95 25.83
N ASP A 61 14.91 5.89 26.56
CA ASP A 61 16.21 5.19 26.42
C ASP A 61 15.97 3.67 26.31
N PRO A 62 15.77 3.15 25.08
CA PRO A 62 15.36 1.75 24.86
C PRO A 62 16.47 0.76 25.21
N ALA A 63 16.08 -0.43 25.68
CA ALA A 63 17.02 -1.51 25.96
C ALA A 63 17.93 -1.79 24.74
N PRO A 64 19.23 -2.05 24.96
CA PRO A 64 20.17 -2.25 23.87
C PRO A 64 19.77 -3.46 23.00
N HIS A 65 19.93 -3.33 21.68
CA HIS A 65 19.81 -4.45 20.75
C HIS A 65 21.15 -5.16 20.60
N LEU A 66 21.14 -6.49 20.53
CA LEU A 66 22.29 -7.32 20.19
C LEU A 66 22.67 -7.17 18.71
N ALA A 67 21.65 -7.05 17.85
CA ALA A 67 21.80 -6.83 16.41
C ALA A 67 20.53 -6.16 15.86
N TRP A 68 20.66 -5.50 14.71
CA TRP A 68 19.52 -4.95 13.99
C TRP A 68 19.78 -4.89 12.49
N VAL A 69 18.70 -4.82 11.71
CA VAL A 69 18.74 -4.62 10.27
C VAL A 69 17.52 -3.83 9.82
N THR A 70 17.65 -3.08 8.73
CA THR A 70 16.52 -2.45 8.05
C THR A 70 16.12 -3.26 6.83
N HIS A 71 14.86 -3.69 6.78
CA HIS A 71 14.27 -4.38 5.65
C HIS A 71 13.36 -3.43 4.86
N LEU A 72 13.69 -3.20 3.59
CA LEU A 72 12.90 -2.36 2.69
C LEU A 72 11.78 -3.17 2.04
N ARG A 73 10.55 -2.69 2.16
CA ARG A 73 9.35 -3.32 1.58
C ARG A 73 8.76 -2.43 0.49
N HIS A 74 8.92 -2.86 -0.76
CA HIS A 74 8.49 -2.10 -1.94
C HIS A 74 7.02 -2.37 -2.30
N TYR A 75 6.31 -1.32 -2.73
CA TYR A 75 4.96 -1.45 -3.28
C TYR A 75 4.94 -1.63 -4.79
N MET A 76 5.92 -1.04 -5.46
CA MET A 76 6.12 -1.09 -6.90
C MET A 76 7.40 -1.87 -7.18
N ALA A 77 7.30 -2.94 -7.98
CA ALA A 77 8.46 -3.71 -8.41
C ALA A 77 9.35 -2.88 -9.37
N PRO A 78 10.66 -3.17 -9.43
CA PRO A 78 11.55 -2.53 -10.39
C PRO A 78 11.02 -2.65 -11.83
N GLY A 79 11.08 -1.55 -12.58
CA GLY A 79 10.66 -1.51 -13.99
C GLY A 79 9.16 -1.34 -14.23
N VAL A 80 8.32 -1.44 -13.19
CA VAL A 80 6.91 -1.03 -13.29
C VAL A 80 6.85 0.48 -13.54
N LYS A 81 6.07 0.90 -14.54
CA LYS A 81 5.87 2.32 -14.86
C LYS A 81 4.63 2.83 -14.14
N ARG A 82 4.74 4.00 -13.52
CA ARG A 82 3.63 4.76 -12.94
C ARG A 82 3.31 5.94 -13.86
N ILE A 83 2.09 6.00 -14.37
CA ILE A 83 1.66 7.00 -15.36
C ILE A 83 0.39 7.67 -14.86
N PRO A 84 0.45 8.93 -14.38
CA PRO A 84 -0.75 9.69 -14.04
C PRO A 84 -1.67 9.83 -15.25
N VAL A 85 -2.96 9.60 -15.06
CA VAL A 85 -3.99 9.64 -16.11
C VAL A 85 -4.90 10.83 -15.88
N ARG A 86 -4.94 11.70 -16.90
CA ARG A 86 -5.99 12.69 -17.13
C ARG A 86 -6.50 12.49 -18.55
N TYR A 87 -7.59 11.75 -18.70
CA TYR A 87 -8.20 11.45 -19.99
C TYR A 87 -9.69 11.78 -19.93
N GLY A 88 -10.14 12.76 -20.71
CA GLY A 88 -11.51 13.29 -20.61
C GLY A 88 -11.87 13.60 -19.15
N LYS A 89 -12.89 12.92 -18.60
CA LYS A 89 -13.27 13.05 -17.18
C LYS A 89 -12.45 12.15 -16.25
N VAL A 90 -11.89 11.06 -16.75
CA VAL A 90 -11.18 10.04 -15.98
C VAL A 90 -9.94 10.63 -15.30
N ARG A 91 -9.85 10.40 -13.99
CA ARG A 91 -8.67 10.71 -13.17
C ARG A 91 -8.18 9.47 -12.45
N GLY A 92 -6.89 9.22 -12.51
CA GLY A 92 -6.29 8.05 -11.89
C GLY A 92 -4.81 7.91 -12.20
N THR A 93 -4.29 6.71 -11.99
CA THR A 93 -2.90 6.37 -12.31
C THR A 93 -2.87 4.99 -12.93
N LEU A 94 -2.29 4.89 -14.13
CA LEU A 94 -2.04 3.63 -14.81
C LEU A 94 -0.67 3.10 -14.41
N PHE A 95 -0.64 1.86 -13.95
CA PHE A 95 0.57 1.11 -13.70
C PHE A 95 0.76 0.05 -14.77
N LEU A 96 1.95 0.04 -15.40
CA LEU A 96 2.29 -0.93 -16.42
C LEU A 96 3.44 -1.84 -15.96
N PRO A 97 3.32 -3.17 -16.11
CA PRO A 97 4.43 -4.08 -15.89
C PRO A 97 5.63 -3.75 -16.78
N GLN A 98 6.81 -4.22 -16.37
CA GLN A 98 7.98 -4.20 -17.25
C GLN A 98 7.78 -5.20 -18.40
N GLY A 99 8.08 -4.77 -19.63
CA GLY A 99 8.08 -5.64 -20.81
C GLY A 99 7.38 -5.01 -22.02
N PRO A 100 7.34 -5.73 -23.15
CA PRO A 100 6.75 -5.23 -24.39
C PRO A 100 5.22 -5.23 -24.40
N GLY A 101 4.56 -5.95 -23.47
CA GLY A 101 3.12 -6.14 -23.50
C GLY A 101 2.63 -7.00 -24.68
N PRO A 102 1.31 -7.05 -24.95
CA PRO A 102 0.24 -6.44 -24.14
C PRO A 102 0.11 -7.11 -22.77
N PHE A 103 -0.61 -6.48 -21.86
CA PHE A 103 -0.86 -7.00 -20.51
C PHE A 103 -2.36 -7.15 -20.25
N PRO A 104 -2.80 -8.13 -19.46
CA PRO A 104 -4.18 -8.16 -18.97
C PRO A 104 -4.49 -6.89 -18.16
N GLY A 105 -5.57 -6.20 -18.53
CA GLY A 105 -6.00 -4.94 -17.92
C GLY A 105 -6.93 -5.13 -16.72
N VAL A 106 -6.74 -4.35 -15.65
CA VAL A 106 -7.61 -4.30 -14.48
C VAL A 106 -7.89 -2.85 -14.09
N VAL A 107 -9.16 -2.50 -13.91
CA VAL A 107 -9.56 -1.26 -13.24
C VAL A 107 -9.65 -1.54 -11.74
N ASP A 108 -8.86 -0.81 -10.95
CA ASP A 108 -8.75 -0.96 -9.50
C ASP A 108 -9.46 0.22 -8.81
N MET A 109 -10.49 -0.09 -8.02
CA MET A 109 -11.30 0.90 -7.31
C MET A 109 -11.33 0.64 -5.81
N PHE A 110 -11.15 1.72 -5.04
CA PHE A 110 -11.36 1.72 -3.60
C PHE A 110 -12.77 2.20 -3.23
N GLY A 111 -13.11 2.12 -1.93
CA GLY A 111 -14.41 2.51 -1.42
C GLY A 111 -14.56 4.01 -1.16
N THR A 112 -15.37 4.34 -0.17
CA THR A 112 -15.87 5.69 0.14
C THR A 112 -14.89 6.62 0.85
N ALA A 113 -13.59 6.32 0.86
CA ALA A 113 -12.60 7.22 1.43
C ALA A 113 -12.34 8.46 0.55
N GLY A 114 -12.69 8.39 -0.74
CA GLY A 114 -12.33 9.38 -1.74
C GLY A 114 -10.83 9.37 -2.05
N GLY A 115 -10.41 10.29 -2.90
CA GLY A 115 -9.01 10.41 -3.29
C GLY A 115 -8.57 9.31 -4.28
N LEU A 116 -7.27 9.13 -4.38
CA LEU A 116 -6.64 8.11 -5.23
C LEU A 116 -5.67 7.27 -4.40
N LEU A 117 -5.96 5.96 -4.31
CA LEU A 117 -5.11 5.01 -3.58
C LEU A 117 -4.47 4.05 -4.57
N GLU A 118 -3.14 4.06 -4.64
CA GLU A 118 -2.39 3.43 -5.74
C GLU A 118 -1.74 2.10 -5.36
N TYR A 119 -1.62 1.82 -4.07
CA TYR A 119 -0.77 0.74 -3.55
C TYR A 119 -1.20 -0.67 -3.99
N ARG A 120 -2.50 -0.89 -4.28
CA ARG A 120 -2.98 -2.18 -4.79
C ARG A 120 -2.69 -2.30 -6.30
N SER A 121 -2.94 -1.25 -7.07
CA SER A 121 -2.60 -1.20 -8.49
C SER A 121 -1.10 -1.38 -8.77
N ALA A 122 -0.24 -0.74 -8.00
CA ALA A 122 1.21 -0.92 -8.11
C ALA A 122 1.64 -2.38 -7.89
N GLN A 123 1.01 -3.07 -6.92
CA GLN A 123 1.26 -4.48 -6.63
C GLN A 123 0.68 -5.42 -7.72
N LEU A 124 -0.44 -5.06 -8.33
CA LEU A 124 -1.00 -5.80 -9.47
C LEU A 124 -0.09 -5.70 -10.70
N ALA A 125 0.42 -4.50 -11.01
CA ALA A 125 1.36 -4.31 -12.11
C ALA A 125 2.70 -5.01 -11.89
N SER A 126 3.14 -5.09 -10.64
CA SER A 126 4.30 -5.91 -10.24
C SER A 126 4.10 -7.41 -10.49
N ARG A 127 2.88 -7.85 -10.80
CA ARG A 127 2.50 -9.24 -11.09
C ARG A 127 1.99 -9.43 -12.52
N GLY A 128 2.21 -8.47 -13.41
CA GLY A 128 1.95 -8.63 -14.84
C GLY A 128 0.62 -8.07 -15.35
N PHE A 129 -0.10 -7.25 -14.56
CA PHE A 129 -1.35 -6.61 -15.00
C PHE A 129 -1.16 -5.13 -15.33
N ALA A 130 -1.73 -4.64 -16.44
CA ALA A 130 -1.91 -3.20 -16.63
C ALA A 130 -3.04 -2.74 -15.68
N SER A 131 -2.70 -2.01 -14.62
CA SER A 131 -3.63 -1.71 -13.53
C SER A 131 -3.92 -0.22 -13.44
N LEU A 132 -5.17 0.16 -13.67
CA LEU A 132 -5.64 1.54 -13.54
C LEU A 132 -6.21 1.77 -12.13
N ALA A 133 -5.46 2.46 -11.27
CA ALA A 133 -6.00 3.01 -10.03
C ALA A 133 -6.97 4.14 -10.40
N LEU A 134 -8.27 3.93 -10.16
CA LEU A 134 -9.31 4.87 -10.57
C LEU A 134 -9.84 5.65 -9.37
N ALA A 135 -9.67 6.98 -9.40
CA ALA A 135 -10.40 7.87 -8.51
C ALA A 135 -11.80 8.13 -9.10
N PHE A 136 -12.79 8.41 -8.27
CA PHE A 136 -14.14 8.77 -8.75
C PHE A 136 -14.82 9.90 -7.95
N PHE A 137 -14.20 10.35 -6.85
CA PHE A 137 -14.55 11.59 -6.12
C PHE A 137 -13.42 11.96 -5.14
N GLY A 138 -13.44 13.20 -4.63
CA GLY A 138 -12.50 13.67 -3.61
C GLY A 138 -11.05 13.71 -4.09
N TYR A 139 -10.83 13.82 -5.40
CA TYR A 139 -9.52 13.83 -6.02
C TYR A 139 -9.48 14.82 -7.17
N ASP A 140 -8.47 15.69 -7.20
CA ASP A 140 -8.21 16.57 -8.34
C ASP A 140 -9.41 17.47 -8.68
N ASP A 141 -9.88 17.46 -9.93
CA ASP A 141 -11.06 18.19 -10.44
C ASP A 141 -12.36 17.36 -10.41
N LEU A 142 -12.35 16.19 -9.77
CA LEU A 142 -13.56 15.39 -9.54
C LEU A 142 -14.45 16.02 -8.46
N PRO A 143 -15.74 15.64 -8.41
CA PRO A 143 -16.65 16.07 -7.34
C PRO A 143 -16.05 15.85 -5.96
N LYS A 144 -16.25 16.80 -5.04
CA LYS A 144 -15.69 16.72 -3.67
C LYS A 144 -16.40 15.66 -2.82
N SER A 145 -17.68 15.43 -3.06
CA SER A 145 -18.56 14.49 -2.38
C SER A 145 -19.11 13.46 -3.38
N LEU A 146 -19.43 12.27 -2.87
CA LEU A 146 -20.09 11.22 -3.65
C LEU A 146 -21.61 11.32 -3.49
N GLU A 147 -22.22 12.28 -4.19
CA GLU A 147 -23.67 12.49 -4.15
C GLU A 147 -24.40 11.66 -5.20
N GLU A 148 -23.87 11.61 -6.42
CA GLU A 148 -24.43 10.85 -7.54
C GLU A 148 -23.36 9.97 -8.20
N PHE A 149 -23.76 8.75 -8.58
CA PHE A 149 -22.88 7.77 -9.20
C PHE A 149 -23.16 7.70 -10.70
N ASN A 150 -22.38 8.42 -11.49
CA ASN A 150 -22.55 8.42 -12.94
C ASN A 150 -21.77 7.25 -13.59
N ILE A 151 -22.50 6.21 -14.02
CA ILE A 151 -21.91 5.01 -14.63
C ILE A 151 -21.09 5.31 -15.89
N THR A 152 -21.45 6.36 -16.66
CA THR A 152 -20.73 6.74 -17.89
C THR A 152 -19.28 7.15 -17.60
N TYR A 153 -18.97 7.63 -16.39
CA TYR A 153 -17.59 7.89 -15.96
C TYR A 153 -16.73 6.61 -15.96
N PHE A 154 -17.31 5.51 -15.47
CA PHE A 154 -16.61 4.23 -15.35
C PHE A 154 -16.49 3.53 -16.70
N GLU A 155 -17.49 3.71 -17.57
CA GLU A 155 -17.42 3.27 -18.97
C GLU A 155 -16.26 3.97 -19.70
N GLU A 156 -16.11 5.29 -19.54
CA GLU A 156 -14.99 6.06 -20.12
C GLU A 156 -13.62 5.56 -19.61
N ALA A 157 -13.52 5.17 -18.33
CA ALA A 157 -12.30 4.60 -17.76
C ALA A 157 -11.97 3.20 -18.33
N VAL A 158 -12.99 2.36 -18.53
CA VAL A 158 -12.81 1.04 -19.18
C VAL A 158 -12.41 1.22 -20.64
N GLU A 159 -13.04 2.13 -21.38
CA GLU A 159 -12.66 2.43 -22.76
C GLU A 159 -11.23 2.95 -22.86
N PHE A 160 -10.81 3.83 -21.95
CA PHE A 160 -9.43 4.32 -21.88
C PHE A 160 -8.45 3.15 -21.76
N LEU A 161 -8.71 2.21 -20.83
CA LEU A 161 -7.83 1.07 -20.61
C LEU A 161 -7.82 0.09 -21.78
N LEU A 162 -8.95 -0.12 -22.46
CA LEU A 162 -9.07 -0.99 -23.64
C LEU A 162 -8.35 -0.43 -24.88
N LYS A 163 -8.23 0.90 -24.99
CA LYS A 163 -7.54 1.58 -26.10
C LYS A 163 -6.03 1.71 -25.91
N HIS A 164 -5.51 1.35 -24.74
CA HIS A 164 -4.09 1.45 -24.38
C HIS A 164 -3.30 0.23 -24.84
#